data_AF-A0A7C1VC71-F1
#
_entry.id   AF-A0A7C1VC71-F1
#
_cell.length_a   1.000
_cell.length_b   1.000
_cell.length_c   1.000
_cell.angle_alpha   90.00
_cell.angle_beta   90.00
_cell.angle_gamma   90.00
#
_symmetry.space_group_name_H-M   'P 1'
#
loop_
_entity.id
_entity.type
_entity.pdbx_description
1 polymer ?
#
loop_
_entity_poly.entity_id
_entity_poly.type
_entity_poly.pdbx_seq_one_letter_code
_entity_poly.pdbx_strand_id
1 'polypeptide(L)'
;MKKIIKITLYSLLIIIVIVLAGVHISYVTFSPDDKGISVNESNLVYFQESYDECRQSFLEEARKIAGQYDQAEMFSINVPSQVDQELFIDLLYLPPIDSTGKLLVLSSGVHGLEGFTGSAVQQMLLRELLSSEVLSEMGVLLIHAVNPYGFKYLRRVSENNVDLNRGSETDPALFESKNPGYGALYDMLNPQGKFSKGSLRSQFFYMIAISKMMKESMSTLRQAVLQGQYEFPEGVYFGGTKFEPQIDSLQMILPAYFANYETILEIDLHTGYGARRVLHLFPNPVDDPEIKRKTESVFEGQTIDWGDSDDFYTISGGFADAFLPKINPDATYLYMVFEWGTFDSQKTFGSLKSLQKILNENQGHHHGYKNEKQERKVKNETVEAYYSSSDAWRSEVLESGRDMLQLVIKTYPDVN
;
A
#
# COMPACT_ATOMS: atom_id res chain seq x y z
N MET A 1 -29.21 -17.61 -49.96
CA MET A 1 -28.26 -16.64 -49.34
C MET A 1 -28.84 -15.85 -48.16
N LYS A 2 -29.91 -15.04 -48.30
CA LYS A 2 -30.42 -14.18 -47.20
C LYS A 2 -30.82 -14.91 -45.90
N LYS A 3 -31.39 -16.13 -45.98
CA LYS A 3 -31.81 -16.91 -44.81
C LYS A 3 -30.61 -17.50 -44.03
N ILE A 4 -29.58 -17.96 -44.75
CA ILE A 4 -28.34 -18.49 -44.16
C ILE A 4 -27.59 -17.36 -43.45
N ILE A 5 -27.45 -16.19 -44.09
CA ILE A 5 -26.83 -15.00 -43.47
C ILE A 5 -27.55 -14.58 -42.19
N LYS A 6 -28.90 -14.56 -42.19
CA LYS A 6 -29.68 -14.26 -40.97
C LYS A 6 -29.44 -15.28 -39.86
N ILE A 7 -29.45 -16.58 -40.17
CA ILE A 7 -29.19 -17.64 -39.19
C ILE A 7 -27.78 -17.49 -38.61
N THR A 8 -26.77 -17.26 -39.46
CA THR A 8 -25.39 -17.03 -39.02
C THR A 8 -25.28 -15.80 -38.11
N LEU A 9 -25.95 -14.69 -38.44
CA LEU A 9 -25.95 -13.48 -37.62
C LEU A 9 -26.64 -13.70 -36.26
N TYR A 10 -27.77 -14.42 -36.23
CA TYR A 10 -28.44 -14.75 -34.96
C TYR A 10 -27.61 -15.71 -34.11
N SER A 11 -26.97 -16.72 -34.71
CA SER A 11 -26.07 -17.62 -34.01
C SER A 11 -24.86 -16.87 -33.44
N LEU A 12 -24.26 -15.96 -34.20
CA LEU A 12 -23.16 -15.12 -33.72
C LEU A 12 -23.61 -14.22 -32.56
N LEU A 13 -24.80 -13.62 -32.66
CA LEU A 13 -25.37 -12.80 -31.59
C LEU A 13 -25.60 -13.62 -30.30
N ILE A 14 -26.14 -14.84 -30.42
CA ILE A 14 -26.33 -15.75 -29.29
C ILE A 14 -24.99 -16.09 -28.64
N ILE A 15 -23.97 -16.41 -29.44
CA ILE A 15 -22.62 -16.70 -28.93
C ILE A 15 -22.06 -15.49 -28.17
N ILE A 16 -22.18 -14.28 -28.72
CA ILE A 16 -21.73 -13.04 -28.07
C ILE A 16 -22.46 -12.86 -26.72
N VAL A 17 -23.78 -13.06 -26.67
CA VAL A 17 -24.56 -12.94 -25.44
C VAL A 17 -24.12 -13.97 -24.39
N ILE A 18 -23.87 -15.23 -24.79
CA ILE A 18 -23.39 -16.27 -23.89
C ILE A 18 -22.00 -15.92 -23.34
N VAL A 19 -21.08 -15.44 -24.19
CA VAL A 19 -19.74 -15.01 -23.78
C VAL A 19 -19.83 -13.84 -22.80
N LEU A 20 -20.63 -12.82 -23.10
CA LEU A 20 -20.83 -11.66 -22.22
C LEU A 20 -21.45 -12.07 -20.87
N ALA A 21 -22.42 -12.99 -20.87
CA ALA A 21 -23.00 -13.55 -19.65
C ALA A 21 -21.97 -14.33 -18.83
N GLY A 22 -21.13 -15.14 -19.50
CA GLY A 22 -20.03 -15.86 -18.86
C GLY A 22 -19.04 -14.91 -18.19
N VAL A 23 -18.56 -13.90 -18.92
CA VAL A 23 -17.66 -12.85 -18.38
C VAL A 23 -18.29 -12.12 -17.21
N HIS A 24 -19.58 -11.76 -17.32
CA HIS A 24 -20.32 -11.11 -16.24
C HIS A 24 -20.37 -11.99 -14.98
N ILE A 25 -20.75 -13.26 -15.13
CA ILE A 25 -20.81 -14.22 -14.03
C ILE A 25 -19.43 -14.35 -13.41
N SER A 26 -18.39 -14.64 -14.20
CA SER A 26 -17.01 -14.77 -13.71
C SER A 26 -16.53 -13.54 -12.94
N TYR A 27 -16.82 -12.33 -13.43
CA TYR A 27 -16.44 -11.10 -12.74
C TYR A 27 -17.22 -10.91 -11.43
N VAL A 28 -18.53 -11.12 -11.45
CA VAL A 28 -19.38 -10.90 -10.26
C VAL A 28 -19.09 -11.93 -9.17
N THR A 29 -18.85 -13.20 -9.54
CA THR A 29 -18.55 -14.30 -8.62
C THR A 29 -17.07 -14.42 -8.28
N PHE A 30 -16.19 -13.60 -8.88
CA PHE A 30 -14.78 -13.61 -8.55
C PHE A 30 -14.58 -13.30 -7.06
N SER A 31 -13.92 -14.23 -6.38
CA SER A 31 -13.44 -14.11 -5.02
C SER A 31 -12.07 -14.76 -4.94
N PRO A 32 -11.10 -14.16 -4.22
CA PRO A 32 -9.88 -14.87 -3.84
C PRO A 32 -10.23 -16.13 -3.02
N ASP A 33 -9.38 -17.15 -3.10
CA ASP A 33 -9.59 -18.45 -2.45
C ASP A 33 -8.64 -18.65 -1.28
N ASP A 34 -9.22 -18.91 -0.11
CA ASP A 34 -8.52 -19.22 1.15
C ASP A 34 -8.85 -20.64 1.66
N LYS A 35 -9.48 -21.49 0.83
CA LYS A 35 -9.87 -22.84 1.25
C LYS A 35 -8.66 -23.73 1.51
N GLY A 36 -8.72 -24.46 2.64
CA GLY A 36 -7.74 -25.48 2.99
C GLY A 36 -6.41 -24.93 3.50
N ILE A 37 -6.34 -23.62 3.76
CA ILE A 37 -5.17 -22.97 4.37
C ILE A 37 -5.26 -23.13 5.88
N SER A 38 -4.17 -23.57 6.50
CA SER A 38 -4.06 -23.68 7.95
C SER A 38 -4.02 -22.30 8.59
N VAL A 39 -4.75 -22.14 9.70
CA VAL A 39 -4.74 -20.91 10.49
C VAL A 39 -3.90 -21.15 11.73
N ASN A 40 -2.89 -20.31 11.94
CA ASN A 40 -2.18 -20.23 13.20
C ASN A 40 -2.87 -19.17 14.09
N GLU A 41 -3.70 -19.64 15.03
CA GLU A 41 -4.48 -18.78 15.93
C GLU A 41 -3.61 -17.81 16.75
N SER A 42 -2.35 -18.15 17.04
CA SER A 42 -1.46 -17.25 17.78
C SER A 42 -1.08 -16.01 16.97
N ASN A 43 -1.19 -16.04 15.65
CA ASN A 43 -0.91 -14.88 14.80
C ASN A 43 -2.08 -13.89 14.77
N LEU A 44 -3.30 -14.35 15.05
CA LEU A 44 -4.49 -13.49 14.97
C LEU A 44 -4.52 -12.43 16.06
N VAL A 45 -3.78 -12.63 17.16
CA VAL A 45 -3.75 -11.73 18.33
C VAL A 45 -3.19 -10.34 18.03
N TYR A 46 -2.45 -10.16 16.93
CA TYR A 46 -1.85 -8.89 16.54
C TYR A 46 -2.80 -7.98 15.77
N PHE A 47 -3.91 -8.52 15.28
CA PHE A 47 -4.86 -7.82 14.44
C PHE A 47 -5.94 -7.14 15.29
N GLN A 48 -6.13 -5.84 15.05
CA GLN A 48 -7.15 -5.02 15.71
C GLN A 48 -8.16 -4.51 14.68
N GLU A 49 -9.28 -3.96 15.14
CA GLU A 49 -10.41 -3.59 14.27
C GLU A 49 -10.60 -2.07 14.15
N SER A 50 -9.78 -1.27 14.86
CA SER A 50 -9.76 0.18 14.76
C SER A 50 -8.34 0.78 14.85
N TYR A 51 -8.18 1.99 14.31
CA TYR A 51 -6.96 2.79 14.45
C TYR A 51 -6.55 2.97 15.92
N ASP A 52 -7.50 3.30 16.79
CA ASP A 52 -7.22 3.57 18.20
C ASP A 52 -6.70 2.31 18.93
N GLU A 53 -7.28 1.14 18.64
CA GLU A 53 -6.79 -0.15 19.15
C GLU A 53 -5.41 -0.50 18.59
N CYS A 54 -5.20 -0.38 17.27
CA CYS A 54 -3.89 -0.59 16.63
C CYS A 54 -2.79 0.29 17.25
N ARG A 55 -3.09 1.58 17.43
CA ARG A 55 -2.18 2.54 18.03
C ARG A 55 -1.88 2.19 19.49
N GLN A 56 -2.91 1.87 20.26
CA GLN A 56 -2.75 1.47 21.65
C GLN A 56 -1.86 0.23 21.76
N SER A 57 -2.11 -0.81 20.97
CA SER A 57 -1.32 -2.04 20.98
C SER A 57 0.13 -1.79 20.57
N PHE A 58 0.37 -0.96 19.54
CA PHE A 58 1.72 -0.55 19.15
C PHE A 58 2.44 0.16 20.31
N LEU A 59 1.82 1.17 20.92
CA LEU A 59 2.41 1.93 22.03
C LEU A 59 2.66 1.07 23.28
N GLU A 60 1.82 0.07 23.54
CA GLU A 60 2.03 -0.87 24.64
C GLU A 60 3.26 -1.74 24.41
N GLU A 61 3.43 -2.34 23.23
CA GLU A 61 4.62 -3.12 22.90
C GLU A 61 5.88 -2.26 22.80
N ALA A 62 5.78 -1.05 22.21
CA ALA A 62 6.87 -0.11 22.11
C ALA A 62 7.39 0.33 23.49
N ARG A 63 6.49 0.62 24.45
CA ARG A 63 6.91 0.95 25.84
C ARG A 63 7.58 -0.23 26.54
N LYS A 64 7.11 -1.46 26.32
CA LYS A 64 7.70 -2.65 26.93
C LYS A 64 9.14 -2.85 26.47
N ILE A 65 9.42 -2.66 25.18
CA ILE A 65 10.78 -2.82 24.66
C ILE A 65 11.65 -1.60 24.97
N ALA A 66 11.13 -0.38 24.84
CA ALA A 66 11.88 0.84 25.18
C ALA A 66 12.33 0.85 26.64
N GLY A 67 11.51 0.34 27.56
CA GLY A 67 11.88 0.19 28.98
C GLY A 67 13.02 -0.78 29.27
N GLN A 68 13.51 -1.50 28.26
CA GLN A 68 14.67 -2.40 28.36
C GLN A 68 15.98 -1.74 27.91
N TYR A 69 15.93 -0.57 27.26
CA TYR A 69 17.10 0.09 26.67
C TYR A 69 17.16 1.57 27.04
N ASP A 70 18.22 1.99 27.73
CA ASP A 70 18.35 3.33 28.32
C ASP A 70 18.28 4.50 27.32
N GLN A 71 18.66 4.25 26.06
CA GLN A 71 18.69 5.26 25.00
C GLN A 71 17.52 5.15 24.03
N ALA A 72 16.52 4.29 24.31
CA ALA A 72 15.32 4.22 23.50
C ALA A 72 14.53 5.53 23.57
N GLU A 73 14.07 5.99 22.42
CA GLU A 73 13.24 7.19 22.30
C GLU A 73 11.87 6.83 21.73
N MET A 74 10.83 7.43 22.31
CA MET A 74 9.48 7.39 21.78
C MET A 74 9.02 8.81 21.52
N PHE A 75 8.44 9.04 20.35
CA PHE A 75 7.95 10.35 19.95
C PHE A 75 6.62 10.24 19.22
N SER A 76 5.70 11.18 19.45
CA SER A 76 4.40 11.20 18.77
C SER A 76 4.22 12.54 18.07
N ILE A 77 3.96 12.51 16.78
CA ILE A 77 3.63 13.68 15.97
C ILE A 77 2.11 13.77 15.90
N ASN A 78 1.53 14.85 16.44
CA ASN A 78 0.12 15.13 16.21
C ASN A 78 -0.06 15.68 14.79
N VAL A 79 -0.87 15.01 13.96
CA VAL A 79 -1.18 15.42 12.59
C VAL A 79 -2.40 16.34 12.62
N PRO A 80 -2.27 17.60 12.19
CA PRO A 80 -3.40 18.53 12.17
C PRO A 80 -4.54 18.01 11.29
N SER A 81 -5.77 18.11 11.79
CA SER A 81 -6.97 17.76 11.04
C SER A 81 -8.12 18.72 11.34
N GLN A 82 -9.05 18.86 10.38
CA GLN A 82 -10.25 19.69 10.57
C GLN A 82 -11.36 18.95 11.31
N VAL A 83 -11.32 17.61 11.32
CA VAL A 83 -12.40 16.76 11.85
C VAL A 83 -12.01 15.94 13.07
N ASP A 84 -10.72 15.82 13.35
CA ASP A 84 -10.18 15.07 14.48
C ASP A 84 -8.99 15.82 15.11
N GLN A 85 -8.74 15.60 16.39
CA GLN A 85 -7.58 16.16 17.11
C GLN A 85 -6.65 15.06 17.65
N GLU A 86 -7.09 13.79 17.57
CA GLU A 86 -6.41 12.62 18.12
C GLU A 86 -5.82 11.76 16.99
N LEU A 87 -5.11 12.40 16.04
CA LEU A 87 -4.42 11.74 14.94
C LEU A 87 -2.92 11.86 15.14
N PHE A 88 -2.23 10.73 15.22
CA PHE A 88 -0.81 10.69 15.53
C PHE A 88 -0.04 9.73 14.63
N ILE A 89 1.17 10.15 14.26
CA ILE A 89 2.25 9.27 13.80
C ILE A 89 3.12 9.00 15.02
N ASP A 90 3.32 7.73 15.36
CA ASP A 90 4.11 7.34 16.53
C ASP A 90 5.45 6.73 16.08
N LEU A 91 6.54 7.21 16.66
CA LEU A 91 7.90 6.78 16.38
C LEU A 91 8.44 6.03 17.60
N LEU A 92 9.09 4.90 17.35
CA LEU A 92 9.96 4.24 18.31
C LEU A 92 11.35 4.13 17.70
N TYR A 93 12.32 4.76 18.33
CA TYR A 93 13.73 4.67 17.96
C TYR A 93 14.49 3.88 19.03
N LEU A 94 15.14 2.81 18.60
CA LEU A 94 16.04 1.99 19.40
C LEU A 94 17.45 2.15 18.80
N PRO A 95 18.32 2.97 19.39
CA PRO A 95 19.69 3.09 18.91
C PRO A 95 20.44 1.75 19.10
N PRO A 96 21.49 1.49 18.30
CA PRO A 96 22.26 0.29 18.47
C PRO A 96 23.04 0.35 19.78
N ILE A 97 23.25 -0.82 20.39
CA ILE A 97 24.09 -1.00 21.58
C ILE A 97 25.55 -0.75 21.24
N ASP A 98 25.98 -1.24 20.07
CA ASP A 98 27.34 -1.07 19.54
C ASP A 98 27.34 -0.11 18.34
N SER A 99 28.45 0.59 18.09
CA SER A 99 28.52 1.51 16.95
C SER A 99 28.67 0.74 15.64
N THR A 100 27.58 0.62 14.87
CA THR A 100 27.56 -0.17 13.62
C THR A 100 27.34 0.64 12.35
N GLY A 101 26.86 1.88 12.46
CA GLY A 101 26.52 2.73 11.31
C GLY A 101 25.32 2.25 10.50
N LYS A 102 24.56 1.25 10.98
CA LYS A 102 23.39 0.67 10.28
C LYS A 102 22.07 0.96 10.97
N LEU A 103 21.08 1.42 10.21
CA LEU A 103 19.71 1.63 10.66
C LEU A 103 18.74 0.76 9.86
N LEU A 104 17.88 0.02 10.54
CA LEU A 104 16.68 -0.58 9.97
C LEU A 104 15.50 0.32 10.29
N VAL A 105 14.82 0.81 9.26
CA VAL A 105 13.56 1.54 9.37
C VAL A 105 12.43 0.59 8.95
N LEU A 106 11.29 0.68 9.63
CA LEU A 106 10.07 -0.02 9.26
C LEU A 106 8.88 0.92 9.36
N SER A 107 8.36 1.36 8.22
CA SER A 107 7.18 2.22 8.12
C SER A 107 5.89 1.45 7.92
N SER A 108 4.79 2.00 8.44
CA SER A 108 3.45 1.48 8.21
C SER A 108 2.42 2.57 8.00
N GLY A 109 1.39 2.24 7.22
CA GLY A 109 0.22 3.09 7.07
C GLY A 109 0.45 4.36 6.26
N VAL A 110 1.43 4.39 5.34
CA VAL A 110 1.54 5.43 4.31
C VAL A 110 0.21 5.52 3.55
N HIS A 111 -0.31 4.35 3.16
CA HIS A 111 -1.71 4.17 2.86
C HIS A 111 -2.49 3.83 4.14
N GLY A 112 -3.45 4.68 4.51
CA GLY A 112 -4.08 4.58 5.83
C GLY A 112 -4.71 3.21 6.13
N LEU A 113 -5.52 2.68 5.21
CA LEU A 113 -6.14 1.35 5.34
C LEU A 113 -5.16 0.18 5.47
N GLU A 114 -3.94 0.33 5.03
CA GLU A 114 -2.92 -0.72 5.07
C GLU A 114 -2.19 -0.70 6.43
N GLY A 115 -2.40 0.36 7.21
CA GLY A 115 -1.91 0.52 8.57
C GLY A 115 -2.40 -0.57 9.54
N PHE A 116 -3.57 -1.19 9.32
CA PHE A 116 -4.03 -2.31 10.15
C PHE A 116 -3.06 -3.48 10.10
N THR A 117 -2.68 -3.89 8.89
CA THR A 117 -1.73 -4.97 8.67
C THR A 117 -0.32 -4.56 9.08
N GLY A 118 0.10 -3.35 8.71
CA GLY A 118 1.41 -2.84 9.12
C GLY A 118 1.57 -2.74 10.65
N SER A 119 0.51 -2.36 11.38
CA SER A 119 0.45 -2.38 12.85
C SER A 119 0.69 -3.78 13.40
N ALA A 120 0.00 -4.79 12.86
CA ALA A 120 0.13 -6.16 13.32
C ALA A 120 1.56 -6.70 13.12
N VAL A 121 2.18 -6.40 11.98
CA VAL A 121 3.57 -6.79 11.68
C VAL A 121 4.56 -6.04 12.60
N GLN A 122 4.38 -4.74 12.83
CA GLN A 122 5.20 -3.97 13.76
C GLN A 122 5.09 -4.50 15.20
N GLN A 123 3.88 -4.83 15.67
CA GLN A 123 3.69 -5.46 16.99
C GLN A 123 4.40 -6.81 17.09
N MET A 124 4.36 -7.62 16.03
CA MET A 124 5.05 -8.91 15.98
C MET A 124 6.58 -8.73 16.04
N LEU A 125 7.13 -7.82 15.25
CA LEU A 125 8.57 -7.48 15.28
C LEU A 125 8.99 -7.11 16.71
N LEU A 126 8.23 -6.21 17.35
CA LEU A 126 8.47 -5.74 18.72
C LEU A 126 8.45 -6.86 19.76
N ARG A 127 7.50 -7.81 19.62
CA ARG A 127 7.28 -8.85 20.62
C ARG A 127 8.19 -10.06 20.44
N GLU A 128 8.53 -10.40 19.19
CA GLU A 128 9.12 -11.72 18.87
C GLU A 128 10.54 -11.65 18.34
N LEU A 129 10.92 -10.57 17.64
CA LEU A 129 12.15 -10.56 16.84
C LEU A 129 13.21 -9.58 17.33
N LEU A 130 12.81 -8.47 17.97
CA LEU A 130 13.78 -7.52 18.51
C LEU A 130 14.39 -8.02 19.81
N SER A 131 15.72 -8.00 19.87
CA SER A 131 16.52 -8.43 21.02
C SER A 131 17.81 -7.62 21.12
N SER A 132 18.58 -7.84 22.19
CA SER A 132 19.90 -7.23 22.35
C SER A 132 20.87 -7.63 21.24
N GLU A 133 20.76 -8.86 20.71
CA GLU A 133 21.58 -9.32 19.58
C GLU A 133 21.26 -8.57 18.28
N VAL A 134 20.00 -8.19 18.07
CA VAL A 134 19.64 -7.34 16.92
C VAL A 134 20.21 -5.94 17.11
N LEU A 135 20.06 -5.37 18.31
CA LEU A 135 20.52 -4.02 18.59
C LEU A 135 22.04 -3.90 18.72
N SER A 136 22.80 -4.98 18.94
CA SER A 136 24.26 -4.94 18.80
C SER A 136 24.72 -4.78 17.35
N GLU A 137 23.87 -5.08 16.37
CA GLU A 137 24.23 -5.04 14.96
C GLU A 137 23.66 -3.81 14.23
N MET A 138 22.53 -3.25 14.69
CA MET A 138 21.87 -2.12 14.02
C MET A 138 20.96 -1.32 14.95
N GLY A 139 20.74 -0.05 14.62
CA GLY A 139 19.63 0.71 15.16
C GLY A 139 18.32 0.31 14.48
N VAL A 140 17.20 0.51 15.18
CA VAL A 140 15.85 0.25 14.64
C VAL A 140 14.97 1.48 14.84
N LEU A 141 14.31 1.93 13.78
CA LEU A 141 13.31 2.99 13.82
C LEU A 141 11.98 2.46 13.27
N LEU A 142 10.93 2.45 14.10
CA LEU A 142 9.58 2.15 13.66
C LEU A 142 8.81 3.45 13.46
N ILE A 143 8.18 3.61 12.30
CA ILE A 143 7.27 4.72 11.99
C ILE A 143 5.86 4.14 11.86
N HIS A 144 5.04 4.35 12.89
CA HIS A 144 3.69 3.80 12.96
C HIS A 144 2.65 4.81 12.48
N ALA A 145 1.77 4.35 11.58
CA ALA A 145 0.61 5.08 11.09
C ALA A 145 0.94 6.43 10.43
N VAL A 146 1.78 6.42 9.38
CA VAL A 146 2.16 7.64 8.63
C VAL A 146 0.94 8.46 8.18
N ASN A 147 -0.15 7.82 7.77
CA ASN A 147 -1.44 8.45 7.46
C ASN A 147 -2.52 8.10 8.51
N PRO A 148 -2.53 8.75 9.69
CA PRO A 148 -3.48 8.40 10.74
C PRO A 148 -4.93 8.75 10.36
N TYR A 149 -5.15 9.78 9.54
CA TYR A 149 -6.48 10.09 9.03
C TYR A 149 -7.04 8.95 8.18
N GLY A 150 -6.30 8.52 7.16
CA GLY A 150 -6.74 7.44 6.28
C GLY A 150 -6.97 6.16 7.07
N PHE A 151 -6.10 5.88 8.05
CA PHE A 151 -6.20 4.72 8.92
C PHE A 151 -7.50 4.75 9.74
N LYS A 152 -7.77 5.84 10.45
CA LYS A 152 -8.97 5.98 11.29
C LYS A 152 -10.27 6.05 10.49
N TYR A 153 -10.25 6.73 9.35
CA TYR A 153 -11.44 6.95 8.51
C TYR A 153 -11.59 5.96 7.35
N LEU A 154 -10.82 4.87 7.37
CA LEU A 154 -10.91 3.75 6.43
C LEU A 154 -10.72 4.19 4.97
N ARG A 155 -9.70 5.01 4.73
CA ARG A 155 -9.27 5.49 3.41
C ARG A 155 -7.80 5.18 3.16
N ARG A 156 -7.44 5.03 1.89
CA ARG A 156 -6.03 4.89 1.48
C ARG A 156 -5.28 6.22 1.60
N VAL A 157 -5.97 7.32 1.31
CA VAL A 157 -5.45 8.69 1.19
C VAL A 157 -5.62 9.51 2.47
N SER A 158 -4.98 10.69 2.54
CA SER A 158 -5.10 11.64 3.64
C SER A 158 -6.46 12.35 3.69
N GLU A 159 -6.65 13.25 4.65
CA GLU A 159 -7.83 14.12 4.77
C GLU A 159 -8.07 14.94 3.49
N ASN A 160 -6.99 15.40 2.86
CA ASN A 160 -7.04 16.22 1.66
C ASN A 160 -7.11 15.40 0.36
N ASN A 161 -7.47 14.11 0.46
CA ASN A 161 -7.49 13.16 -0.66
C ASN A 161 -6.11 12.92 -1.30
N VAL A 162 -5.03 13.19 -0.56
CA VAL A 162 -3.65 13.00 -1.04
C VAL A 162 -3.19 11.57 -0.77
N ASP A 163 -2.77 10.88 -1.81
CA ASP A 163 -2.02 9.63 -1.71
C ASP A 163 -0.59 9.97 -1.28
N LEU A 164 -0.25 9.68 -0.02
CA LEU A 164 1.09 9.97 0.51
C LEU A 164 2.18 9.19 -0.24
N ASN A 165 1.87 8.04 -0.83
CA ASN A 165 2.83 7.33 -1.68
C ASN A 165 2.89 7.92 -3.10
N ARG A 166 2.29 9.08 -3.36
CA ARG A 166 2.46 9.89 -4.58
C ARG A 166 2.77 11.36 -4.28
N GLY A 167 2.72 11.77 -3.02
CA GLY A 167 2.84 13.15 -2.56
C GLY A 167 3.99 13.39 -1.59
N SER A 168 4.88 12.41 -1.41
CA SER A 168 6.03 12.49 -0.52
C SER A 168 7.29 12.84 -1.30
N GLU A 169 7.82 14.04 -1.07
CA GLU A 169 9.03 14.56 -1.72
C GLU A 169 9.54 15.77 -0.90
N THR A 170 10.75 16.25 -1.17
CA THR A 170 11.32 17.48 -0.61
C THR A 170 11.38 18.62 -1.62
N ASP A 171 11.23 18.33 -2.92
CA ASP A 171 11.14 19.28 -4.03
C ASP A 171 9.68 19.53 -4.47
N PRO A 172 9.14 20.74 -4.29
CA PRO A 172 7.80 21.11 -4.73
C PRO A 172 7.54 20.98 -6.24
N ALA A 173 8.59 20.86 -7.08
CA ALA A 173 8.45 20.64 -8.51
C ALA A 173 7.62 19.39 -8.85
N LEU A 174 7.53 18.42 -7.92
CA LEU A 174 6.64 17.26 -8.02
C LEU A 174 5.22 17.65 -8.43
N PHE A 175 4.65 18.69 -7.81
CA PHE A 175 3.25 19.08 -7.99
C PHE A 175 2.95 19.69 -9.36
N GLU A 176 3.98 20.04 -10.13
CA GLU A 176 3.84 20.53 -11.51
C GLU A 176 3.77 19.38 -12.53
N SER A 177 4.04 18.14 -12.09
CA SER A 177 4.06 16.95 -12.94
C SER A 177 2.71 16.68 -13.60
N LYS A 178 2.75 16.28 -14.87
CA LYS A 178 1.58 16.00 -15.71
C LYS A 178 1.48 14.52 -16.01
N ASN A 179 0.26 13.99 -15.97
CA ASN A 179 -0.04 12.62 -16.38
C ASN A 179 -1.14 12.64 -17.47
N PRO A 180 -0.76 12.85 -18.75
CA PRO A 180 -1.72 12.86 -19.85
C PRO A 180 -2.50 11.56 -20.00
N GLY A 181 -1.89 10.41 -19.63
CA GLY A 181 -2.53 9.10 -19.63
C GLY A 181 -3.71 9.05 -18.66
N TYR A 182 -3.52 9.56 -17.44
CA TYR A 182 -4.62 9.72 -16.47
C TYR A 182 -5.71 10.62 -17.04
N GLY A 183 -5.35 11.77 -17.64
CA GLY A 183 -6.30 12.68 -18.28
C GLY A 183 -7.19 12.01 -19.33
N ALA A 184 -6.63 11.13 -20.16
CA ALA A 184 -7.36 10.35 -21.16
C ALA A 184 -8.34 9.32 -20.55
N LEU A 185 -8.12 8.95 -19.29
CA LEU A 185 -8.92 8.01 -18.51
C LEU A 185 -9.79 8.69 -17.45
N TYR A 186 -9.74 10.02 -17.33
CA TYR A 186 -10.36 10.79 -16.25
C TYR A 186 -11.83 10.40 -16.02
N ASP A 187 -12.65 10.42 -17.07
CA ASP A 187 -14.08 10.09 -16.98
C ASP A 187 -14.35 8.64 -16.54
N MET A 188 -13.40 7.72 -16.76
CA MET A 188 -13.48 6.33 -16.31
C MET A 188 -13.08 6.19 -14.84
N LEU A 189 -12.06 6.93 -14.40
CA LEU A 189 -11.51 6.86 -13.06
C LEU A 189 -12.31 7.69 -12.06
N ASN A 190 -12.92 8.79 -12.50
CA ASN A 190 -13.59 9.76 -11.62
C ASN A 190 -15.08 9.90 -11.96
N PRO A 191 -15.89 8.86 -11.68
CA PRO A 191 -17.32 8.90 -11.94
C PRO A 191 -18.01 10.01 -11.15
N GLN A 192 -18.83 10.80 -11.85
CA GLN A 192 -19.54 11.93 -11.29
C GLN A 192 -20.86 11.54 -10.61
N GLY A 193 -21.27 12.34 -9.63
CA GLY A 193 -22.54 12.21 -8.91
C GLY A 193 -22.56 11.07 -7.88
N LYS A 194 -23.67 10.97 -7.14
CA LYS A 194 -23.81 10.02 -6.03
C LYS A 194 -23.53 8.58 -6.44
N PHE A 195 -22.73 7.87 -5.65
CA PHE A 195 -22.50 6.46 -5.89
C PHE A 195 -23.80 5.66 -5.80
N SER A 196 -24.05 4.81 -6.80
CA SER A 196 -25.07 3.78 -6.74
C SER A 196 -24.65 2.46 -7.36
N LYS A 197 -24.66 1.39 -6.57
CA LYS A 197 -24.33 0.01 -7.01
C LYS A 197 -25.29 -0.52 -8.09
N GLY A 198 -26.52 0.01 -8.14
CA GLY A 198 -27.52 -0.33 -9.17
C GLY A 198 -27.40 0.49 -10.45
N SER A 199 -26.45 1.44 -10.52
CA SER A 199 -26.21 2.19 -11.76
C SER A 199 -25.65 1.26 -12.84
N LEU A 200 -26.05 1.47 -14.10
CA LEU A 200 -25.52 0.72 -15.24
C LEU A 200 -23.99 0.80 -15.28
N ARG A 201 -23.42 1.97 -15.00
CA ARG A 201 -21.98 2.16 -14.95
C ARG A 201 -21.30 1.25 -13.91
N SER A 202 -21.82 1.20 -12.68
CA SER A 202 -21.23 0.34 -11.63
C SER A 202 -21.36 -1.14 -12.00
N GLN A 203 -22.49 -1.58 -12.55
CA GLN A 203 -22.71 -2.97 -12.94
C GLN A 203 -21.84 -3.42 -14.14
N PHE A 204 -21.51 -2.50 -15.02
CA PHE A 204 -20.81 -2.77 -16.28
C PHE A 204 -19.42 -2.15 -16.37
N PHE A 205 -18.85 -1.75 -15.22
CA PHE A 205 -17.52 -1.16 -15.14
C PHE A 205 -16.45 -2.00 -15.84
N TYR A 206 -16.44 -3.32 -15.62
CA TYR A 206 -15.46 -4.22 -16.25
C TYR A 206 -15.53 -4.16 -17.78
N MET A 207 -16.71 -3.97 -18.40
CA MET A 207 -16.81 -3.82 -19.85
C MET A 207 -16.24 -2.49 -20.33
N ILE A 208 -16.44 -1.42 -19.56
CA ILE A 208 -15.84 -0.10 -19.84
C ILE A 208 -14.32 -0.22 -19.79
N ALA A 209 -13.79 -0.83 -18.72
CA ALA A 209 -12.36 -1.04 -18.53
C ALA A 209 -11.75 -1.94 -19.60
N ILE A 210 -12.34 -3.10 -19.89
CA ILE A 210 -11.89 -4.01 -20.96
C ILE A 210 -11.95 -3.31 -22.33
N SER A 211 -12.99 -2.51 -22.60
CA SER A 211 -13.07 -1.76 -23.86
C SER A 211 -11.96 -0.74 -24.02
N LYS A 212 -11.48 -0.12 -22.93
CA LYS A 212 -10.31 0.75 -22.92
C LYS A 212 -9.01 -0.04 -23.09
N MET A 213 -8.89 -1.18 -22.40
CA MET A 213 -7.77 -2.13 -22.53
C MET A 213 -7.63 -2.75 -23.93
N MET A 214 -8.67 -2.81 -24.75
CA MET A 214 -8.54 -3.28 -26.13
C MET A 214 -7.95 -2.21 -27.07
N LYS A 215 -7.91 -0.95 -26.64
CA LYS A 215 -7.40 0.18 -27.44
C LYS A 215 -5.95 0.54 -27.09
N GLU A 216 -5.50 0.18 -25.90
CA GLU A 216 -4.17 0.48 -25.34
C GLU A 216 -3.63 -0.77 -24.62
N SER A 217 -2.31 -0.94 -24.53
CA SER A 217 -1.75 -2.09 -23.81
C SER A 217 -2.09 -2.04 -22.31
N MET A 218 -2.14 -3.21 -21.67
CA MET A 218 -2.39 -3.27 -20.23
C MET A 218 -1.33 -2.55 -19.39
N SER A 219 -0.06 -2.63 -19.81
CA SER A 219 1.03 -1.90 -19.18
C SER A 219 0.82 -0.38 -19.24
N THR A 220 0.43 0.16 -20.42
CA THR A 220 0.16 1.60 -20.60
C THR A 220 -0.98 2.06 -19.70
N LEU A 221 -2.07 1.28 -19.63
CA LEU A 221 -3.21 1.60 -18.77
C LEU A 221 -2.83 1.55 -17.28
N ARG A 222 -2.07 0.53 -16.86
CA ARG A 222 -1.60 0.40 -15.47
C ARG A 222 -0.71 1.59 -15.09
N GLN A 223 0.28 1.92 -15.92
CA GLN A 223 1.14 3.09 -15.71
C GLN A 223 0.32 4.37 -15.60
N ALA A 224 -0.57 4.64 -16.56
CA ALA A 224 -1.40 5.85 -16.57
C ALA A 224 -2.25 6.01 -15.31
N VAL A 225 -2.76 4.90 -14.75
CA VAL A 225 -3.60 4.92 -13.55
C VAL A 225 -2.77 5.01 -12.28
N LEU A 226 -1.72 4.19 -12.16
CA LEU A 226 -1.03 3.96 -10.89
C LEU A 226 0.16 4.89 -10.66
N GLN A 227 0.67 5.58 -11.67
CA GLN A 227 1.79 6.52 -11.54
C GLN A 227 1.53 7.68 -10.57
N GLY A 228 0.26 8.05 -10.38
CA GLY A 228 -0.14 9.25 -9.67
C GLY A 228 -0.47 10.41 -10.61
N GLN A 229 -1.12 11.44 -10.06
CA GLN A 229 -1.50 12.65 -10.79
C GLN A 229 -1.65 13.85 -9.83
N TYR A 230 -1.48 15.06 -10.36
CA TYR A 230 -1.46 16.30 -9.55
C TYR A 230 -2.44 17.37 -10.08
N GLU A 231 -3.30 17.01 -11.03
CA GLU A 231 -4.18 17.94 -11.75
C GLU A 231 -5.62 17.92 -11.25
N PHE A 232 -6.02 16.82 -10.61
CA PHE A 232 -7.41 16.53 -10.25
C PHE A 232 -7.51 16.23 -8.74
N PRO A 233 -7.74 17.23 -7.89
CA PRO A 233 -7.73 17.05 -6.43
C PRO A 233 -8.74 16.03 -5.88
N GLU A 234 -9.92 15.93 -6.49
CA GLU A 234 -10.93 14.93 -6.12
C GLU A 234 -10.69 13.56 -6.78
N GLY A 235 -9.68 13.45 -7.64
CA GLY A 235 -9.38 12.23 -8.38
C GLY A 235 -8.68 11.17 -7.55
N VAL A 236 -8.80 9.91 -7.95
CA VAL A 236 -7.98 8.82 -7.37
C VAL A 236 -6.50 9.01 -7.70
N TYR A 237 -5.60 8.52 -6.82
CA TYR A 237 -4.15 8.64 -6.95
C TYR A 237 -3.64 10.08 -7.05
N PHE A 238 -4.36 11.02 -6.44
CA PHE A 238 -3.96 12.42 -6.37
C PHE A 238 -2.77 12.59 -5.40
N GLY A 239 -1.65 13.12 -5.89
CA GLY A 239 -0.44 13.31 -5.09
C GLY A 239 -0.36 14.66 -4.36
N GLY A 240 -1.40 15.51 -4.43
CA GLY A 240 -1.42 16.80 -3.73
C GLY A 240 -1.06 18.00 -4.59
N THR A 241 -1.08 19.18 -3.98
CA THR A 241 -0.60 20.46 -4.56
C THR A 241 0.46 21.15 -3.70
N LYS A 242 0.77 20.55 -2.56
CA LYS A 242 1.77 20.92 -1.55
C LYS A 242 2.00 19.69 -0.68
N PHE A 243 3.09 19.67 0.07
CA PHE A 243 3.35 18.60 1.03
C PHE A 243 2.26 18.57 2.11
N GLU A 244 1.90 17.36 2.51
CA GLU A 244 0.95 17.14 3.61
C GLU A 244 1.67 17.34 4.96
N PRO A 245 0.96 17.77 6.02
CA PRO A 245 1.55 18.03 7.33
C PRO A 245 2.39 16.88 7.91
N GLN A 246 2.05 15.64 7.54
CA GLN A 246 2.77 14.41 7.86
C GLN A 246 4.20 14.46 7.33
N ILE A 247 4.36 14.81 6.06
CA ILE A 247 5.64 14.87 5.36
C ILE A 247 6.47 16.02 5.89
N ASP A 248 5.88 17.21 6.05
CA ASP A 248 6.55 18.38 6.64
C ASP A 248 7.11 18.04 8.04
N SER A 249 6.32 17.38 8.88
CA SER A 249 6.71 17.04 10.25
C SER A 249 7.82 15.99 10.27
N LEU A 250 7.70 14.94 9.45
CA LEU A 250 8.73 13.90 9.34
C LEU A 250 10.04 14.47 8.79
N GLN A 251 9.97 15.38 7.81
CA GLN A 251 11.15 16.04 7.24
C GLN A 251 11.92 16.85 8.30
N MET A 252 11.23 17.41 9.28
CA MET A 252 11.87 18.14 10.38
C MET A 252 12.50 17.22 11.44
N ILE A 253 11.96 16.02 11.65
CA ILE A 253 12.31 15.15 12.78
C ILE A 253 13.29 14.04 12.39
N LEU A 254 13.07 13.38 11.25
CA LEU A 254 13.88 12.24 10.81
C LEU A 254 15.38 12.52 10.64
N PRO A 255 15.84 13.74 10.28
CA PRO A 255 17.28 14.01 10.20
C PRO A 255 18.03 13.70 11.49
N ALA A 256 17.42 13.92 12.66
CA ALA A 256 18.04 13.61 13.95
C ALA A 256 18.30 12.12 14.15
N TYR A 257 17.42 11.26 13.63
CA TYR A 257 17.56 9.81 13.69
C TYR A 257 18.48 9.28 12.60
N PHE A 258 18.54 9.91 11.42
CA PHE A 258 19.30 9.39 10.28
C PHE A 258 20.77 9.84 10.27
N ALA A 259 21.11 10.95 10.93
CA ALA A 259 22.41 11.63 10.76
C ALA A 259 23.64 10.77 11.07
N ASN A 260 23.53 9.79 11.97
CA ASN A 260 24.67 8.99 12.45
C ASN A 260 24.80 7.64 11.74
N TYR A 261 24.00 7.38 10.72
CA TYR A 261 23.97 6.09 10.03
C TYR A 261 24.53 6.23 8.62
N GLU A 262 25.49 5.37 8.30
CA GLU A 262 26.16 5.28 6.99
C GLU A 262 25.33 4.45 6.01
N THR A 263 24.58 3.46 6.52
CA THR A 263 23.67 2.62 5.72
C THR A 263 22.31 2.58 6.40
N ILE A 264 21.26 2.78 5.59
CA ILE A 264 19.88 2.78 6.04
C ILE A 264 19.10 1.82 5.14
N LEU A 265 18.41 0.86 5.74
CA LEU A 265 17.47 -0.02 5.07
C LEU A 265 16.06 0.36 5.53
N GLU A 266 15.22 0.81 4.62
CA GLU A 266 13.79 1.04 4.89
C GLU A 266 12.94 -0.13 4.38
N ILE A 267 11.94 -0.51 5.15
CA ILE A 267 10.90 -1.45 4.75
C ILE A 267 9.54 -0.77 4.91
N ASP A 268 8.81 -0.60 3.81
CA ASP A 268 7.45 -0.04 3.84
C ASP A 268 6.39 -1.14 3.70
N LEU A 269 5.45 -1.18 4.64
CA LEU A 269 4.46 -2.24 4.78
C LEU A 269 3.16 -1.89 4.06
N HIS A 270 2.81 -2.69 3.05
CA HIS A 270 1.71 -2.46 2.13
C HIS A 270 0.83 -3.71 1.92
N THR A 271 -0.40 -3.47 1.46
CA THR A 271 -1.30 -4.55 1.05
C THR A 271 -2.14 -4.17 -0.16
N GLY A 272 -2.62 -5.19 -0.88
CA GLY A 272 -3.53 -5.02 -2.01
C GLY A 272 -2.99 -5.58 -3.33
N TYR A 273 -1.72 -5.36 -3.63
CA TYR A 273 -1.10 -5.86 -4.86
C TYR A 273 -0.60 -7.30 -4.71
N GLY A 274 -0.69 -8.10 -5.78
CA GLY A 274 -0.14 -9.47 -5.80
C GLY A 274 -1.18 -10.58 -5.66
N ALA A 275 -0.68 -11.81 -5.58
CA ALA A 275 -1.47 -13.01 -5.37
C ALA A 275 -1.97 -13.10 -3.91
N ARG A 276 -3.18 -13.60 -3.71
CA ARG A 276 -3.81 -13.73 -2.39
C ARG A 276 -2.87 -14.42 -1.39
N ARG A 277 -2.59 -13.76 -0.25
CA ARG A 277 -1.72 -14.20 0.87
C ARG A 277 -0.22 -14.20 0.60
N VAL A 278 0.21 -13.98 -0.64
CA VAL A 278 1.63 -14.01 -1.00
C VAL A 278 2.25 -12.67 -0.66
N LEU A 279 3.40 -12.70 0.01
CA LEU A 279 4.29 -11.56 0.19
C LEU A 279 5.09 -11.32 -1.10
N HIS A 280 5.01 -10.11 -1.63
CA HIS A 280 5.81 -9.63 -2.75
C HIS A 280 6.81 -8.58 -2.27
N LEU A 281 8.04 -8.66 -2.80
CA LEU A 281 9.09 -7.66 -2.63
C LEU A 281 9.03 -6.72 -3.83
N PHE A 282 8.50 -5.51 -3.66
CA PHE A 282 7.98 -4.70 -4.77
C PHE A 282 8.57 -3.26 -4.83
N PRO A 283 9.91 -3.10 -4.96
CA PRO A 283 10.52 -1.77 -4.99
C PRO A 283 10.32 -1.09 -6.35
N ASN A 284 10.29 0.24 -6.36
CA ASN A 284 10.43 1.03 -7.57
C ASN A 284 11.81 0.74 -8.24
N PRO A 285 12.01 1.10 -9.52
CA PRO A 285 13.30 0.90 -10.18
C PRO A 285 14.46 1.54 -9.40
N VAL A 286 15.57 0.81 -9.32
CA VAL A 286 16.83 1.29 -8.74
C VAL A 286 17.85 1.38 -9.86
N ASP A 287 18.22 2.61 -10.22
CA ASP A 287 19.15 2.87 -11.34
C ASP A 287 20.61 2.56 -10.97
N ASP A 288 20.98 2.70 -9.70
CA ASP A 288 22.34 2.42 -9.22
C ASP A 288 22.57 0.91 -9.07
N PRO A 289 23.46 0.30 -9.88
CA PRO A 289 23.74 -1.14 -9.81
C PRO A 289 24.32 -1.59 -8.46
N GLU A 290 25.04 -0.72 -7.75
CA GLU A 290 25.60 -1.04 -6.45
C GLU A 290 24.50 -1.14 -5.39
N ILE A 291 23.59 -0.17 -5.36
CA ILE A 291 22.41 -0.18 -4.47
C ILE A 291 21.53 -1.40 -4.77
N LYS A 292 21.31 -1.71 -6.06
CA LYS A 292 20.57 -2.90 -6.48
C LYS A 292 21.21 -4.18 -5.92
N ARG A 293 22.52 -4.37 -6.10
CA ARG A 293 23.26 -5.53 -5.59
C ARG A 293 23.25 -5.62 -4.05
N LYS A 294 23.41 -4.50 -3.35
CA LYS A 294 23.34 -4.45 -1.87
C LYS A 294 21.94 -4.85 -1.39
N THR A 295 20.89 -4.35 -2.04
CA THR A 295 19.50 -4.72 -1.76
C THR A 295 19.26 -6.22 -2.00
N GLU A 296 19.72 -6.76 -3.13
CA GLU A 296 19.63 -8.21 -3.43
C GLU A 296 20.32 -9.08 -2.37
N SER A 297 21.42 -8.61 -1.79
CA SER A 297 22.12 -9.34 -0.73
C SER A 297 21.36 -9.39 0.60
N VAL A 298 20.54 -8.38 0.92
CA VAL A 298 19.64 -8.43 2.09
C VAL A 298 18.57 -9.52 1.88
N PHE A 299 17.99 -9.58 0.69
CA PHE A 299 16.90 -10.49 0.36
C PHE A 299 17.38 -11.76 -0.36
N GLU A 300 18.55 -12.28 0.00
CA GLU A 300 19.15 -13.43 -0.66
C GLU A 300 18.19 -14.62 -0.70
N GLY A 301 18.04 -15.22 -1.89
CA GLY A 301 17.15 -16.36 -2.11
C GLY A 301 15.68 -16.01 -2.29
N GLN A 302 15.30 -14.74 -2.19
CA GLN A 302 13.94 -14.26 -2.47
C GLN A 302 13.81 -13.75 -3.90
N THR A 303 12.58 -13.80 -4.42
CA THR A 303 12.26 -13.17 -5.71
C THR A 303 11.87 -11.71 -5.46
N ILE A 304 12.58 -10.78 -6.09
CA ILE A 304 12.26 -9.35 -6.08
C ILE A 304 11.54 -9.02 -7.39
N ASP A 305 10.32 -8.49 -7.26
CA ASP A 305 9.50 -8.00 -8.36
C ASP A 305 9.97 -6.58 -8.73
N TRP A 306 11.12 -6.49 -9.40
CA TRP A 306 11.73 -5.21 -9.73
C TRP A 306 10.84 -4.32 -10.60
N GLY A 307 10.97 -3.03 -10.34
CA GLY A 307 10.18 -2.00 -10.99
C GLY A 307 10.35 -1.83 -12.50
N ASP A 308 11.32 -2.53 -13.07
CA ASP A 308 11.75 -2.47 -14.47
C ASP A 308 11.22 -3.65 -15.32
N SER A 309 10.40 -4.55 -14.74
CA SER A 309 9.78 -5.66 -15.45
C SER A 309 8.60 -5.22 -16.35
N ASP A 310 8.32 -5.95 -17.44
CA ASP A 310 7.31 -5.62 -18.47
C ASP A 310 5.88 -5.40 -17.94
N ASP A 311 5.58 -5.87 -16.73
CA ASP A 311 4.28 -5.78 -16.06
C ASP A 311 4.20 -4.67 -14.99
N PHE A 312 5.29 -3.95 -14.74
CA PHE A 312 5.42 -2.99 -13.64
C PHE A 312 4.96 -1.56 -13.98
N TYR A 313 4.68 -0.77 -12.95
CA TYR A 313 4.37 0.64 -13.05
C TYR A 313 5.26 1.47 -12.12
N THR A 314 5.80 2.58 -12.60
CA THR A 314 6.59 3.49 -11.75
C THR A 314 5.70 4.55 -11.12
N ILE A 315 6.02 4.93 -9.89
CA ILE A 315 5.33 5.98 -9.14
C ILE A 315 6.23 7.20 -8.99
N SER A 316 5.64 8.39 -8.92
CA SER A 316 6.36 9.63 -8.56
C SER A 316 5.98 10.08 -7.15
N GLY A 317 6.94 10.60 -6.39
CA GLY A 317 6.68 11.12 -5.05
C GLY A 317 6.31 10.05 -4.02
N GLY A 318 6.96 8.89 -4.09
CA GLY A 318 6.74 7.81 -3.12
C GLY A 318 7.44 8.07 -1.79
N PHE A 319 6.87 7.52 -0.71
CA PHE A 319 7.35 7.76 0.65
C PHE A 319 8.75 7.14 0.86
N ALA A 320 8.90 5.86 0.53
CA ALA A 320 10.15 5.12 0.71
C ALA A 320 11.21 5.45 -0.35
N ASP A 321 10.84 5.64 -1.62
CA ASP A 321 11.80 5.76 -2.72
C ASP A 321 12.18 7.22 -3.08
N ALA A 322 11.31 8.20 -2.82
CA ALA A 322 11.57 9.60 -3.19
C ALA A 322 11.86 10.51 -1.99
N PHE A 323 11.15 10.32 -0.87
CA PHE A 323 11.25 11.21 0.29
C PHE A 323 12.38 10.79 1.26
N LEU A 324 12.30 9.59 1.82
CA LEU A 324 13.26 9.12 2.83
C LEU A 324 14.74 9.14 2.42
N PRO A 325 15.15 8.75 1.19
CA PRO A 325 16.55 8.85 0.79
C PRO A 325 17.09 10.28 0.80
N LYS A 326 16.23 11.31 0.75
CA LYS A 326 16.65 12.72 0.79
C LYS A 326 16.81 13.26 2.21
N ILE A 327 16.41 12.50 3.23
CA ILE A 327 16.59 12.88 4.64
C ILE A 327 18.07 12.83 5.04
N ASN A 328 18.81 11.82 4.57
CA ASN A 328 20.26 11.74 4.70
C ASN A 328 20.87 11.33 3.35
N PRO A 329 21.20 12.29 2.47
CA PRO A 329 21.70 12.01 1.13
C PRO A 329 23.13 11.44 1.13
N ASP A 330 23.85 11.51 2.25
CA ASP A 330 25.21 10.98 2.36
C ASP A 330 25.22 9.48 2.72
N ALA A 331 24.10 8.92 3.18
CA ALA A 331 23.98 7.50 3.52
C ALA A 331 23.74 6.61 2.29
N THR A 332 24.23 5.38 2.36
CA THR A 332 23.79 4.30 1.47
C THR A 332 22.35 3.93 1.83
N TYR A 333 21.40 4.33 1.00
CA TYR A 333 19.97 4.07 1.23
C TYR A 333 19.51 2.85 0.41
N LEU A 334 19.03 1.84 1.12
CA LEU A 334 18.36 0.66 0.58
C LEU A 334 16.89 0.74 0.98
N TYR A 335 15.98 0.26 0.13
CA TYR A 335 14.59 0.13 0.53
C TYR A 335 13.92 -1.07 -0.10
N MET A 336 12.85 -1.51 0.54
CA MET A 336 11.98 -2.56 0.03
C MET A 336 10.54 -2.29 0.43
N VAL A 337 9.61 -2.55 -0.49
CA VAL A 337 8.18 -2.57 -0.17
C VAL A 337 7.78 -4.03 0.07
N PHE A 338 7.20 -4.30 1.23
CA PHE A 338 6.55 -5.58 1.51
C PHE A 338 5.07 -5.43 1.20
N GLU A 339 4.62 -6.17 0.19
CA GLU A 339 3.28 -6.03 -0.36
C GLU A 339 2.55 -7.37 -0.30
N TRP A 340 1.51 -7.48 0.54
CA TRP A 340 0.71 -8.70 0.63
C TRP A 340 -0.54 -8.63 -0.23
N GLY A 341 -0.71 -9.63 -1.11
CA GLY A 341 -1.84 -9.68 -2.01
C GLY A 341 -3.16 -10.01 -1.31
N THR A 342 -4.20 -9.26 -1.66
CA THR A 342 -5.55 -9.41 -1.08
C THR A 342 -6.57 -9.95 -2.06
N PHE A 343 -6.51 -9.54 -3.34
CA PHE A 343 -7.56 -9.81 -4.34
C PHE A 343 -7.05 -10.47 -5.63
N ASP A 344 -5.86 -11.11 -5.62
CA ASP A 344 -5.18 -11.62 -6.81
C ASP A 344 -5.09 -10.56 -7.93
N SER A 345 -4.58 -9.38 -7.61
CA SER A 345 -4.60 -8.23 -8.55
C SER A 345 -3.71 -8.42 -9.77
N GLN A 346 -2.85 -9.44 -9.78
CA GLN A 346 -2.14 -9.91 -10.97
C GLN A 346 -3.08 -10.54 -12.02
N LYS A 347 -4.26 -11.03 -11.61
CA LYS A 347 -5.31 -11.51 -12.52
C LYS A 347 -6.19 -10.34 -12.98
N THR A 348 -6.66 -10.37 -14.23
CA THR A 348 -7.48 -9.29 -14.81
C THR A 348 -8.67 -8.89 -13.94
N PHE A 349 -9.47 -9.85 -13.47
CA PHE A 349 -10.66 -9.55 -12.66
C PHE A 349 -10.32 -9.10 -11.24
N GLY A 350 -9.25 -9.62 -10.64
CA GLY A 350 -8.73 -9.15 -9.36
C GLY A 350 -8.32 -7.68 -9.44
N SER A 351 -7.53 -7.33 -10.46
CA SER A 351 -7.12 -5.95 -10.76
C SER A 351 -8.32 -5.01 -10.92
N LEU A 352 -9.28 -5.39 -11.77
CA LEU A 352 -10.48 -4.58 -12.02
C LEU A 352 -11.38 -4.46 -10.79
N LYS A 353 -11.46 -5.49 -9.94
CA LYS A 353 -12.22 -5.44 -8.67
C LYS A 353 -11.56 -4.50 -7.68
N SER A 354 -10.25 -4.60 -7.52
CA SER A 354 -9.47 -3.73 -6.64
C SER A 354 -9.65 -2.27 -7.07
N LEU A 355 -9.40 -1.96 -8.35
CA LEU A 355 -9.61 -0.63 -8.90
C LEU A 355 -11.05 -0.14 -8.68
N GLN A 356 -12.06 -0.96 -9.00
CA GLN A 356 -13.47 -0.57 -8.84
C GLN A 356 -13.79 -0.18 -7.38
N LYS A 357 -13.22 -0.86 -6.39
CA LYS A 357 -13.46 -0.56 -4.97
C LYS A 357 -12.93 0.83 -4.61
N ILE A 358 -11.72 1.15 -5.05
CA ILE A 358 -11.12 2.49 -4.89
C ILE A 358 -12.01 3.55 -5.54
N LEU A 359 -12.44 3.33 -6.78
CA LEU A 359 -13.29 4.29 -7.50
C LEU A 359 -14.63 4.52 -6.78
N ASN A 360 -15.25 3.45 -6.28
CA ASN A 360 -16.53 3.53 -5.58
C ASN A 360 -16.41 4.28 -4.25
N GLU A 361 -15.33 4.03 -3.49
CA GLU A 361 -15.04 4.74 -2.25
C GLU A 361 -14.84 6.23 -2.51
N ASN A 362 -13.94 6.57 -3.44
CA ASN A 362 -13.62 7.96 -3.76
C ASN A 362 -14.84 8.71 -4.30
N GLN A 363 -15.62 8.08 -5.20
CA GLN A 363 -16.88 8.65 -5.70
C GLN A 363 -17.86 8.95 -4.56
N GLY A 364 -18.05 7.97 -3.67
CA GLY A 364 -18.99 8.10 -2.58
C GLY A 364 -18.55 9.11 -1.53
N HIS A 365 -17.24 9.24 -1.30
CA HIS A 365 -16.66 10.27 -0.43
C HIS A 365 -16.95 11.69 -0.97
N HIS A 366 -16.61 11.97 -2.23
CA HIS A 366 -16.75 13.32 -2.80
C HIS A 366 -18.16 13.70 -3.21
N HIS A 367 -18.97 12.74 -3.69
CA HIS A 367 -20.29 13.03 -4.25
C HIS A 367 -21.45 12.45 -3.42
N GLY A 368 -21.14 11.74 -2.33
CA GLY A 368 -22.11 11.08 -1.47
C GLY A 368 -22.63 9.75 -2.01
N TYR A 369 -23.35 9.04 -1.15
CA TYR A 369 -23.94 7.74 -1.46
C TYR A 369 -25.45 7.87 -1.70
N LYS A 370 -26.03 6.96 -2.50
CA LYS A 370 -27.49 6.90 -2.68
C LYS A 370 -28.24 6.73 -1.36
N ASN A 371 -27.68 5.98 -0.42
CA ASN A 371 -28.17 5.81 0.95
C ASN A 371 -27.07 5.19 1.83
N GLU A 372 -27.25 5.28 3.15
CA GLU A 372 -26.28 4.77 4.14
C GLU A 372 -25.96 3.27 4.00
N LYS A 373 -26.93 2.46 3.53
CA LYS A 373 -26.68 1.03 3.30
C LYS A 373 -25.62 0.82 2.23
N GLN A 374 -25.59 1.67 1.20
CA GLN A 374 -24.57 1.62 0.17
C GLN A 374 -23.24 2.19 0.66
N GLU A 375 -23.25 3.23 1.47
CA GLU A 375 -22.05 3.75 2.14
C GLU A 375 -21.36 2.66 2.97
N ARG A 376 -22.08 2.04 3.92
CA ARG A 376 -21.52 0.96 4.75
C ARG A 376 -20.98 -0.19 3.91
N LYS A 377 -21.68 -0.53 2.83
CA LYS A 377 -21.26 -1.60 1.93
C LYS A 377 -19.95 -1.25 1.19
N VAL A 378 -19.82 -0.03 0.69
CA VAL A 378 -18.60 0.42 0.01
C VAL A 378 -17.45 0.47 1.00
N LYS A 379 -17.63 1.06 2.18
CA LYS A 379 -16.62 1.08 3.26
C LYS A 379 -16.10 -0.32 3.58
N ASN A 380 -17.00 -1.29 3.82
CA ASN A 380 -16.60 -2.68 4.08
C ASN A 380 -15.91 -3.32 2.86
N GLU A 381 -16.39 -3.06 1.64
CA GLU A 381 -15.78 -3.58 0.42
C GLU A 381 -14.37 -3.01 0.19
N THR A 382 -14.09 -1.79 0.63
CA THR A 382 -12.77 -1.15 0.59
C THR A 382 -11.86 -1.66 1.70
N VAL A 383 -12.36 -1.81 2.93
CA VAL A 383 -11.60 -2.45 4.02
C VAL A 383 -11.12 -3.82 3.59
N GLU A 384 -12.00 -4.70 3.10
CA GLU A 384 -11.58 -6.04 2.64
C GLU A 384 -10.50 -5.99 1.55
N ALA A 385 -10.44 -4.92 0.75
CA ALA A 385 -9.46 -4.75 -0.33
C ALA A 385 -8.02 -4.62 0.16
N TYR A 386 -7.83 -4.20 1.40
CA TYR A 386 -6.52 -3.85 1.97
C TYR A 386 -6.30 -4.52 3.33
N TYR A 387 -7.37 -4.78 4.07
CA TYR A 387 -7.36 -5.41 5.37
C TYR A 387 -8.41 -6.52 5.41
N SER A 388 -8.02 -7.71 4.99
CA SER A 388 -8.98 -8.81 4.85
C SER A 388 -9.38 -9.39 6.20
N SER A 389 -10.67 -9.70 6.36
CA SER A 389 -11.21 -10.40 7.54
C SER A 389 -10.93 -11.90 7.58
N SER A 390 -10.24 -12.45 6.57
CA SER A 390 -9.91 -13.87 6.53
C SER A 390 -8.78 -14.20 7.49
N ASP A 391 -9.05 -15.08 8.47
CA ASP A 391 -8.06 -15.58 9.42
C ASP A 391 -6.89 -16.30 8.72
N ALA A 392 -7.17 -17.03 7.64
CA ALA A 392 -6.14 -17.66 6.82
C ALA A 392 -5.20 -16.62 6.20
N TRP A 393 -5.74 -15.48 5.75
CA TRP A 393 -4.90 -14.42 5.21
C TRP A 393 -4.11 -13.70 6.29
N ARG A 394 -4.75 -13.35 7.40
CA ARG A 394 -4.10 -12.74 8.57
C ARG A 394 -2.96 -13.61 9.10
N SER A 395 -3.19 -14.93 9.20
CA SER A 395 -2.19 -15.90 9.61
C SER A 395 -0.97 -15.92 8.67
N GLU A 396 -1.19 -16.04 7.36
CA GLU A 396 -0.11 -16.13 6.37
C GLU A 396 0.69 -14.82 6.24
N VAL A 397 0.04 -13.67 6.37
CA VAL A 397 0.72 -12.37 6.41
C VAL A 397 1.73 -12.33 7.56
N LEU A 398 1.34 -12.81 8.75
CA LEU A 398 2.22 -12.83 9.90
C LEU A 398 3.33 -13.86 9.74
N GLU A 399 3.04 -15.08 9.29
CA GLU A 399 4.08 -16.10 9.04
C GLU A 399 5.13 -15.60 8.03
N SER A 400 4.70 -15.17 6.84
CA SER A 400 5.61 -14.68 5.80
C SER A 400 6.34 -13.40 6.21
N GLY A 401 5.67 -12.49 6.94
CA GLY A 401 6.31 -11.31 7.51
C GLY A 401 7.36 -11.65 8.56
N ARG A 402 7.15 -12.71 9.36
CA ARG A 402 8.15 -13.23 10.30
C ARG A 402 9.40 -13.67 9.57
N ASP A 403 9.21 -14.58 8.62
CA ASP A 403 10.29 -15.26 7.93
C ASP A 403 11.15 -14.23 7.19
N MET A 404 10.49 -13.26 6.55
CA MET A 404 11.17 -12.20 5.83
C MET A 404 11.91 -11.23 6.76
N LEU A 405 11.31 -10.81 7.88
CA LEU A 405 12.00 -9.93 8.84
C LEU A 405 13.15 -10.65 9.54
N GLN A 406 13.03 -11.95 9.83
CA GLN A 406 14.13 -12.77 10.34
C GLN A 406 15.27 -12.87 9.32
N LEU A 407 14.96 -13.03 8.04
CA LEU A 407 15.95 -12.97 6.97
C LEU A 407 16.67 -11.62 6.97
N VAL A 408 15.93 -10.52 6.96
CA VAL A 408 16.49 -9.15 6.97
C VAL A 408 17.40 -8.92 8.18
N ILE A 409 16.93 -9.24 9.39
CA ILE A 409 17.70 -9.08 10.63
C ILE A 409 19.02 -9.86 10.56
N LYS A 410 19.01 -11.03 9.90
CA LYS A 410 20.19 -11.88 9.76
C LYS A 410 21.17 -11.36 8.70
N THR A 411 20.70 -10.86 7.56
CA THR A 411 21.54 -10.56 6.39
C THR A 411 21.95 -9.10 6.30
N TYR A 412 21.12 -8.17 6.77
CA TYR A 412 21.40 -6.73 6.68
C TYR A 412 22.70 -6.31 7.41
N PRO A 413 23.05 -6.85 8.59
CA PRO A 413 24.33 -6.59 9.25
C PRO A 413 25.56 -6.88 8.39
N ASP A 414 25.48 -7.76 7.40
CA ASP A 414 26.62 -8.17 6.56
C ASP A 414 26.78 -7.35 5.27
N VAL A 415 25.84 -6.44 4.97
CA VAL A 415 25.89 -5.61 3.75
C VAL A 415 27.03 -4.60 3.83
N ASN A 416 27.94 -4.62 2.85
CA ASN A 416 29.03 -3.65 2.70
C ASN A 416 28.72 -2.64 1.61
#